data_AF-A0A401ZGP7-F1
#
_entry.id   AF-A0A401ZGP7-F1
#
_cell.length_a   1.000
_cell.length_b   1.000
_cell.length_c   1.000
_cell.angle_alpha   90.00
_cell.angle_beta   90.00
_cell.angle_gamma   90.00
#
_symmetry.space_group_name_H-M   'P 1'
#
loop_
_entity.id
_entity.type
_entity.pdbx_description
1 polymer ?
#
loop_
_entity_poly.entity_id
_entity_poly.type
_entity_poly.pdbx_seq_one_letter_code
_entity_poly.pdbx_strand_id
1 'polypeptide(L)'
;MKKTTQAVPNMLLRNARISLGLTQEEVADKIGASHPFLVNRWERGIASPSPRYLRQLVKFFEKKPEELGYCLKDSKAKKHI
;
A
#
# COMPACT_ATOMS: atom_id res chain seq x y z
N MET A 1 -20.95 18.32 0.18
CA MET A 1 -19.71 18.01 0.92
C MET A 1 -19.62 16.49 1.07
N LYS A 2 -18.66 15.81 0.41
CA LYS A 2 -18.58 14.34 0.46
C LYS A 2 -18.00 13.91 1.81
N LYS A 3 -18.75 13.10 2.57
CA LYS A 3 -18.33 12.55 3.87
C LYS A 3 -17.06 11.72 3.68
N THR A 4 -15.92 12.20 4.16
CA THR A 4 -14.70 11.41 4.25
C THR A 4 -14.91 10.39 5.37
N THR A 5 -15.23 9.15 5.01
CA THR A 5 -15.00 8.02 5.92
C THR A 5 -13.50 8.06 6.22
N GLN A 6 -13.12 8.42 7.44
CA GLN A 6 -11.72 8.51 7.85
C GLN A 6 -11.07 7.13 7.65
N ALA A 7 -10.21 7.04 6.64
CA ALA A 7 -9.44 5.83 6.40
C ALA A 7 -8.40 5.64 7.50
N VAL A 8 -8.20 4.41 7.96
CA VAL A 8 -7.13 4.09 8.92
C VAL A 8 -5.80 4.07 8.15
N PRO A 9 -4.81 4.92 8.49
CA PRO A 9 -3.51 4.91 7.82
C PRO A 9 -2.78 3.58 7.98
N ASN A 10 -2.11 3.12 6.92
CA ASN A 10 -1.23 1.96 6.97
C ASN A 10 0.17 2.38 7.44
N MET A 11 0.32 2.44 8.76
CA MET A 11 1.59 2.79 9.40
C MET A 11 2.68 1.74 9.18
N LEU A 12 2.33 0.47 9.00
CA LEU A 12 3.30 -0.61 8.80
C LEU A 12 4.02 -0.48 7.46
N LEU A 13 3.27 -0.25 6.37
CA LEU A 13 3.88 0.03 5.05
C LEU A 13 4.75 1.30 5.11
N ARG A 14 4.23 2.38 5.71
CA ARG A 14 4.96 3.65 5.81
C ARG A 14 6.27 3.48 6.58
N ASN A 15 6.24 2.75 7.69
CA ASN A 15 7.42 2.50 8.52
C ASN A 15 8.44 1.63 7.77
N ALA A 16 8.01 0.59 7.06
CA ALA A 16 8.90 -0.25 6.24
C ALA A 16 9.61 0.57 5.16
N ARG A 17 8.90 1.52 4.53
CA ARG A 17 9.51 2.46 3.58
C ARG A 17 10.53 3.37 4.24
N ILE A 18 10.16 4.03 5.34
CA ILE A 18 11.02 5.00 6.03
C ILE A 18 12.26 4.31 6.65
N SER A 19 12.14 3.08 7.14
CA SER A 19 13.29 2.33 7.68
C SER A 19 14.36 2.03 6.64
N LEU A 20 13.99 2.03 5.35
CA LEU A 20 14.93 1.88 4.24
C LEU A 20 15.38 3.24 3.64
N GLY A 21 14.94 4.36 4.22
CA GLY A 21 15.27 5.70 3.72
C GLY A 21 14.61 6.07 2.38
N LEU A 22 13.56 5.34 1.98
CA LEU A 22 12.96 5.47 0.65
C LEU A 22 11.84 6.51 0.61
N THR A 23 11.72 7.19 -0.52
CA THR A 23 10.57 8.00 -0.92
C THR A 23 9.45 7.13 -1.48
N GLN A 24 8.24 7.69 -1.60
CA GLN A 24 7.10 6.98 -2.19
C GLN A 24 7.31 6.68 -3.68
N GLU A 25 8.06 7.54 -4.37
CA GLU A 25 8.47 7.37 -5.78
C GLU A 25 9.43 6.21 -5.94
N GLU A 26 10.47 6.14 -5.13
CA GLU A 26 11.41 5.02 -5.18
C GLU A 26 10.72 3.67 -4.90
N VAL A 27 9.77 3.61 -3.96
CA VAL A 27 8.98 2.39 -3.75
C VAL A 27 8.15 2.06 -4.99
N ALA A 28 7.51 3.04 -5.61
CA ALA A 28 6.71 2.83 -6.81
C ALA A 28 7.56 2.28 -7.96
N ASP A 29 8.74 2.86 -8.18
CA ASP A 29 9.68 2.41 -9.21
C ASP A 29 10.16 0.98 -8.95
N LYS A 30 10.55 0.67 -7.71
CA LYS A 30 11.03 -0.67 -7.33
C LYS A 30 9.98 -1.77 -7.51
N ILE A 31 8.70 -1.46 -7.28
CA ILE A 31 7.61 -2.43 -7.45
C ILE A 31 6.98 -2.40 -8.85
N GLY A 32 7.44 -1.51 -9.74
CA GLY A 32 6.92 -1.32 -11.09
C GLY A 32 5.50 -0.74 -11.11
N ALA A 33 5.17 0.14 -10.17
CA ALA A 33 3.93 0.89 -10.15
C ALA A 33 4.06 2.12 -11.05
N SER A 34 3.07 2.36 -11.91
CA SER A 34 3.14 3.45 -12.90
C SER A 34 3.14 4.85 -12.27
N HIS A 35 2.73 4.99 -11.01
CA HIS A 35 2.67 6.29 -10.35
C HIS A 35 2.92 6.23 -8.84
N PRO A 36 3.69 7.19 -8.26
CA PRO A 36 3.95 7.29 -6.82
C PRO A 36 2.69 7.51 -5.98
N PHE A 37 1.64 8.13 -6.55
CA PHE A 37 0.40 8.39 -5.82
C PHE A 37 -0.27 7.11 -5.32
N LEU A 38 -0.01 5.95 -5.96
CA LEU A 38 -0.53 4.66 -5.52
C LEU A 38 0.00 4.31 -4.11
N VAL A 39 1.30 4.47 -3.88
CA VAL A 39 1.94 4.23 -2.57
C VAL A 39 1.36 5.19 -1.52
N ASN A 40 1.20 6.47 -1.86
CA ASN A 40 0.55 7.45 -0.98
C ASN A 40 -0.86 7.03 -0.55
N ARG A 41 -1.70 6.57 -1.50
CA ARG A 41 -3.06 6.09 -1.19
C ARG A 41 -3.05 4.87 -0.28
N TRP A 42 -2.09 3.95 -0.45
CA TRP A 42 -1.95 2.78 0.40
C TRP A 42 -1.50 3.15 1.81
N GLU A 43 -0.50 4.02 1.97
CA GLU A 43 -0.04 4.51 3.26
C GLU A 43 -1.11 5.28 4.02
N ARG A 44 -1.98 6.01 3.32
CA ARG A 44 -3.11 6.73 3.91
C ARG A 44 -4.35 5.87 4.14
N GLY A 45 -4.31 4.59 3.76
CA GLY A 45 -5.47 3.68 3.86
C GLY A 45 -6.63 4.03 2.92
N ILE A 46 -6.43 4.95 1.97
CA ILE A 46 -7.47 5.38 1.02
C ILE A 46 -7.81 4.28 0.03
N ALA A 47 -6.82 3.44 -0.30
CA ALA A 47 -6.98 2.28 -1.16
C ALA A 47 -6.08 1.14 -0.68
N SER A 48 -6.38 -0.08 -1.11
CA SER A 48 -5.52 -1.24 -0.93
C SER A 48 -4.80 -1.58 -2.25
N PRO A 49 -3.56 -2.10 -2.21
CA PRO A 49 -2.89 -2.58 -3.41
C PRO A 49 -3.66 -3.76 -4.01
N SER A 50 -3.61 -3.88 -5.35
CA SER A 50 -4.08 -5.10 -6.01
C SER A 50 -3.19 -6.29 -5.63
N PRO A 51 -3.63 -7.54 -5.84
CA PRO A 51 -2.81 -8.73 -5.56
C PRO A 51 -1.45 -8.70 -6.27
N ARG A 52 -1.37 -8.11 -7.47
CA ARG A 52 -0.10 -7.92 -8.19
C ARG A 52 0.85 -7.03 -7.39
N TYR A 53 0.39 -5.85 -6.95
CA TYR A 53 1.24 -4.93 -6.19
C TYR A 53 1.55 -5.44 -4.79
N LEU A 54 0.61 -6.14 -4.14
CA LEU A 54 0.86 -6.75 -2.84
C LEU A 54 2.00 -7.78 -2.92
N ARG A 55 2.01 -8.63 -3.95
CA ARG A 55 3.13 -9.56 -4.18
C ARG A 55 4.46 -8.84 -4.38
N GLN A 56 4.46 -7.73 -5.13
CA GLN A 56 5.69 -6.95 -5.35
C GLN A 56 6.16 -6.26 -4.08
N LEU A 57 5.25 -5.73 -3.25
CA LEU A 57 5.57 -5.13 -1.96
C LEU A 57 6.18 -6.18 -1.00
N VAL A 58 5.53 -7.34 -0.87
CA VAL A 58 6.02 -8.47 -0.06
C VAL A 58 7.41 -8.91 -0.51
N LYS A 59 7.61 -9.03 -1.83
CA LYS A 59 8.91 -9.40 -2.40
C LYS A 59 9.97 -8.33 -2.16
N PHE A 60 9.63 -7.05 -2.36
CA PHE A 60 10.56 -5.94 -2.26
C PHE A 60 11.00 -5.67 -0.82
N PHE A 61 10.06 -5.69 0.12
CA PHE A 61 10.34 -5.46 1.55
C PHE A 61 10.79 -6.73 2.28
N GLU A 62 10.79 -7.90 1.61
CA GLU A 62 11.07 -9.22 2.20
C GLU A 62 10.25 -9.48 3.47
N LYS A 63 8.98 -9.08 3.43
CA LYS A 63 8.05 -9.07 4.58
C LYS A 63 6.76 -9.76 4.25
N LYS A 64 6.13 -10.38 5.24
CA LYS A 64 4.78 -10.93 5.09
C LYS A 64 3.75 -9.81 4.88
N PRO A 65 2.61 -10.07 4.22
CA PRO A 65 1.54 -9.09 4.06
C PRO A 65 1.14 -8.41 5.37
N GLU A 66 1.06 -9.17 6.46
CA GLU A 66 0.65 -8.70 7.78
C GLU A 66 1.65 -7.69 8.36
N GLU A 67 2.94 -7.90 8.12
CA GLU A 67 4.01 -6.97 8.52
C GLU A 67 4.00 -5.67 7.70
N LEU A 68 3.27 -5.65 6.58
CA LEU A 68 3.01 -4.47 5.75
C LEU A 68 1.60 -3.90 5.96
N GLY A 69 0.85 -4.38 6.96
CA GLY A 69 -0.50 -3.89 7.26
C GLY A 69 -1.59 -4.44 6.35
N TYR A 70 -1.34 -5.57 5.68
CA TYR A 70 -2.31 -6.25 4.83
C TYR A 70 -2.68 -7.60 5.41
N CYS A 71 -3.92 -7.73 5.87
CA CYS A 71 -4.50 -9.03 6.17
C CYS A 71 -4.99 -9.67 4.87
N LEU A 72 -4.55 -10.90 4.55
CA LEU A 72 -5.03 -11.67 3.40
C LEU A 72 -6.53 -12.05 3.51
N LYS A 73 -7.15 -11.81 4.68
CA LYS A 73 -8.57 -11.97 4.91
C LYS A 73 -9.30 -10.70 4.48
N ASP A 74 -9.52 -10.54 3.18
CA ASP A 74 -10.77 -10.04 2.59
C ASP A 74 -10.59 -9.75 1.10
N SER A 75 -11.00 -10.74 0.30
CA SER A 75 -11.34 -10.57 -1.11
C SER A 75 -12.59 -9.69 -1.26
N LYS A 76 -12.50 -8.40 -0.96
CA LYS A 76 -13.50 -7.42 -1.39
C LYS A 76 -12.80 -6.18 -1.95
N ALA A 77 -12.26 -6.35 -3.15
CA ALA A 77 -12.05 -5.21 -4.05
C ALA A 77 -13.40 -4.49 -4.21
N LYS A 78 -13.51 -3.29 -3.65
CA LYS A 78 -14.59 -2.37 -4.00
C LYS A 78 -14.44 -2.04 -5.48
N LYS A 79 -15.14 -2.79 -6.34
CA LYS A 79 -15.50 -2.37 -7.70
C LYS A 79 -16.22 -1.03 -7.57
N HIS A 80 -15.61 0.04 -8.06
CA HIS A 80 -16.39 1.22 -8.45
C HIS A 80 -16.97 0.88 -9.82
N ILE A 81 -18.29 0.72 -9.86
CA ILE A 81 -19.13 0.94 -11.04
C ILE A 81 -19.06 2.43 -11.39
#